data_AF-A0A7J5X0E4-F1
#
_entry.id   AF-A0A7J5X0E4-F1
#
_cell.length_a   1.000
_cell.length_b   1.000
_cell.length_c   1.000
_cell.angle_alpha   90.00
_cell.angle_beta   90.00
_cell.angle_gamma   90.00
#
_symmetry.space_group_name_H-M   'P 1'
#
loop_
_entity.id
_entity.type
_entity.pdbx_description
1 polymer ?
#
loop_
_entity_poly.entity_id
_entity_poly.type
_entity_poly.pdbx_seq_one_letter_code
_entity_poly.pdbx_strand_id
1 'polypeptide(L)'
;MALTPPIAVRPASFSTAANAFLEVHAEIGRTVNDLYSSLQSCRRMAGQDGAGRSFAASYDQTVNGEQSLLAGIALMGNACAKMAELLDASALNHSNVNSAIGLCTPATPTGNLKRLDKIPTLSAGSSFGGPGEPSNWERLKEFIEGEIFPDGDPDKLEKAGEAWTRAATSLRKQQNTVRSAIEPIAGERSAEVVPAQDQASLIDQHLGGIAESCDATAKLCNQFAQEVRGTRDRIADLVRELTCELLVAAAVGVALMLVTSGLSSLLATAAGVAKATQTGARIAGVIRALVTAVGPVLRPVAYVLDPVGAAAGDLGALMGSRAAMFGMNMSKGSVRAAELAAALERIPAWAHDGACQDVCVRT
;
A
#
# COMPACT_ATOMS: atom_id res chain seq x y z
N MET A 1 -51.31 -14.62 -16.12
CA MET A 1 -49.92 -14.98 -16.48
C MET A 1 -49.10 -13.71 -16.36
N ALA A 2 -48.21 -13.62 -15.38
CA ALA A 2 -47.45 -12.40 -15.11
C ALA A 2 -46.50 -12.11 -16.28
N LEU A 3 -46.61 -10.92 -16.87
CA LEU A 3 -45.66 -10.38 -17.80
C LEU A 3 -44.30 -10.29 -17.09
N THR A 4 -43.31 -11.04 -17.54
CA THR A 4 -41.92 -10.85 -17.11
C THR A 4 -41.53 -9.42 -17.50
N PRO A 5 -41.14 -8.53 -16.56
CA PRO A 5 -40.85 -7.15 -16.91
C PRO A 5 -39.62 -7.09 -17.85
N PRO A 6 -39.60 -6.14 -18.81
CA PRO A 6 -38.54 -6.02 -19.81
C PRO A 6 -37.29 -5.40 -19.17
N ILE A 7 -36.11 -5.98 -19.47
CA ILE A 7 -34.74 -5.52 -19.14
C ILE A 7 -34.59 -4.89 -17.74
N ALA A 8 -34.29 -5.73 -16.74
CA ALA A 8 -34.15 -5.35 -15.33
C ALA A 8 -32.73 -4.87 -15.00
N VAL A 9 -32.29 -3.76 -15.61
CA VAL A 9 -31.06 -3.07 -15.22
C VAL A 9 -31.29 -1.60 -15.00
N ARG A 10 -30.92 -1.12 -13.80
CA ARG A 10 -30.91 0.30 -13.43
C ARG A 10 -29.50 0.88 -13.66
N PRO A 11 -29.30 1.77 -14.64
CA PRO A 11 -28.01 2.45 -14.85
C PRO A 11 -27.49 3.15 -13.59
N ALA A 12 -28.39 3.68 -12.77
CA ALA A 12 -28.06 4.36 -11.51
C ALA A 12 -27.28 3.47 -10.54
N SER A 13 -27.61 2.17 -10.46
CA SER A 13 -26.90 1.21 -9.60
C SER A 13 -25.43 1.08 -9.98
N PHE A 14 -25.14 0.99 -11.28
CA PHE A 14 -23.78 0.94 -11.81
C PHE A 14 -23.02 2.25 -11.58
N SER A 15 -23.65 3.41 -11.82
CA SER A 15 -23.02 4.70 -11.55
C SER A 15 -22.74 4.94 -10.06
N THR A 16 -23.60 4.43 -9.17
CA THR A 16 -23.41 4.50 -7.72
C THR A 16 -22.19 3.68 -7.30
N ALA A 17 -22.09 2.45 -7.79
CA ALA A 17 -20.92 1.60 -7.55
C ALA A 17 -19.64 2.22 -8.13
N ALA A 18 -19.70 2.76 -9.36
CA ALA A 18 -18.57 3.44 -9.99
C ALA A 18 -18.04 4.62 -9.16
N ASN A 19 -18.94 5.46 -8.64
CA ASN A 19 -18.56 6.59 -7.79
C ASN A 19 -17.94 6.13 -6.47
N ALA A 20 -18.47 5.08 -5.85
CA ALA A 20 -17.88 4.52 -4.63
C ALA A 20 -16.45 3.97 -4.87
N PHE A 21 -16.21 3.28 -5.99
CA PHE A 21 -14.85 2.85 -6.34
C PHE A 21 -13.90 4.02 -6.66
N LEU A 22 -14.43 5.12 -7.23
CA LEU A 22 -13.66 6.34 -7.44
C LEU A 22 -13.25 6.99 -6.09
N GLU A 23 -14.13 6.98 -5.10
CA GLU A 23 -13.82 7.45 -3.75
C GLU A 23 -12.73 6.60 -3.09
N VAL A 24 -12.82 5.27 -3.21
CA VAL A 24 -11.79 4.34 -2.72
C VAL A 24 -10.45 4.61 -3.39
N HIS A 25 -10.43 4.78 -4.72
CA HIS A 25 -9.22 5.15 -5.46
C HIS A 25 -8.58 6.43 -4.91
N ALA A 26 -9.38 7.49 -4.70
CA ALA A 26 -8.89 8.76 -4.18
C ALA A 26 -8.32 8.63 -2.76
N GLU A 27 -8.94 7.82 -1.90
CA GLU A 27 -8.49 7.60 -0.52
C GLU A 27 -7.21 6.74 -0.45
N ILE A 28 -7.08 5.74 -1.32
CA ILE A 28 -5.82 4.99 -1.47
C ILE A 28 -4.70 5.91 -1.99
N GLY A 29 -5.03 6.80 -2.95
CA GLY A 29 -4.11 7.84 -3.43
C GLY A 29 -3.61 8.77 -2.31
N ARG A 30 -4.51 9.20 -1.41
CA ARG A 30 -4.11 9.96 -0.21
C ARG A 30 -3.22 9.12 0.71
N THR A 31 -3.62 7.88 0.99
CA THR A 31 -2.89 6.96 1.88
C THR A 31 -1.45 6.74 1.42
N VAL A 32 -1.21 6.50 0.13
CA VAL A 32 0.16 6.28 -0.39
C VAL A 32 0.99 7.55 -0.35
N ASN A 33 0.39 8.72 -0.60
CA ASN A 33 1.08 10.01 -0.53
C ASN A 33 1.47 10.37 0.90
N ASP A 34 0.56 10.20 1.87
CA ASP A 34 0.83 10.48 3.29
C ASP A 34 1.91 9.55 3.85
N LEU A 35 1.85 8.27 3.48
CA LEU A 35 2.87 7.29 3.80
C LEU A 35 4.22 7.72 3.19
N TYR A 36 4.26 8.00 1.90
CA TYR A 36 5.46 8.44 1.20
C TYR A 36 6.10 9.68 1.86
N SER A 37 5.32 10.71 2.16
CA SER A 37 5.81 11.92 2.83
C SER A 37 6.36 11.63 4.23
N SER A 38 5.71 10.73 4.99
CA SER A 38 6.21 10.30 6.30
C SER A 38 7.57 9.59 6.16
N LEU A 39 7.69 8.67 5.20
CA LEU A 39 8.92 7.91 4.96
C LEU A 39 10.08 8.79 4.46
N GLN A 40 9.81 9.82 3.66
CA GLN A 40 10.84 10.79 3.28
C GLN A 40 11.50 11.46 4.49
N SER A 41 10.73 11.72 5.55
CA SER A 41 11.25 12.29 6.80
C SER A 41 12.06 11.30 7.65
N CYS A 42 11.94 10.00 7.36
CA CYS A 42 12.63 8.91 8.04
C CYS A 42 13.85 8.39 7.26
N ARG A 43 14.30 9.09 6.21
CA ARG A 43 15.53 8.70 5.49
C ARG A 43 16.74 8.71 6.42
N ARG A 44 17.69 7.82 6.13
CA ARG A 44 18.90 7.61 6.95
C ARG A 44 18.54 7.34 8.41
N MET A 45 17.78 6.27 8.63
CA MET A 45 17.35 5.83 9.96
C MET A 45 18.03 4.53 10.41
N ALA A 46 18.57 3.75 9.48
CA ALA A 46 19.04 2.39 9.77
C ALA A 46 20.41 2.35 10.45
N GLY A 47 21.24 3.37 10.25
CA GLY A 47 22.64 3.38 10.66
C GLY A 47 23.60 2.88 9.57
N GLN A 48 24.89 3.03 9.83
CA GLN A 48 26.02 2.70 8.96
C GLN A 48 26.73 1.40 9.37
N ASP A 49 26.46 0.91 10.59
CA ASP A 49 27.00 -0.34 11.12
C ASP A 49 26.47 -1.57 10.34
N GLY A 50 27.01 -2.75 10.64
CA GLY A 50 26.67 -3.99 9.95
C GLY A 50 25.19 -4.37 10.06
N ALA A 51 24.54 -4.08 11.18
CA ALA A 51 23.12 -4.35 11.38
C ALA A 51 22.27 -3.34 10.61
N GLY A 52 22.63 -2.06 10.69
CA GLY A 52 22.00 -0.98 9.91
C GLY A 52 22.04 -1.23 8.42
N ARG A 53 23.18 -1.71 7.89
CA ARG A 53 23.31 -2.10 6.49
C ARG A 53 22.37 -3.26 6.10
N SER A 54 22.31 -4.30 6.92
CA SER A 54 21.44 -5.47 6.67
C SER A 54 19.95 -5.09 6.72
N PHE A 55 19.56 -4.27 7.70
CA PHE A 55 18.22 -3.71 7.79
C PHE A 55 17.90 -2.87 6.56
N ALA A 56 18.77 -1.92 6.20
CA ALA A 56 18.52 -1.01 5.10
C ALA A 56 18.36 -1.75 3.77
N ALA A 57 19.18 -2.76 3.50
CA ALA A 57 19.05 -3.58 2.29
C ALA A 57 17.66 -4.24 2.18
N SER A 58 17.18 -4.81 3.28
CA SER A 58 15.90 -5.53 3.31
C SER A 58 14.70 -4.57 3.29
N TYR A 59 14.78 -3.49 4.07
CA TYR A 59 13.74 -2.47 4.15
C TYR A 59 13.62 -1.70 2.83
N ASP A 60 14.72 -1.26 2.26
CA ASP A 60 14.71 -0.48 1.01
C ASP A 60 14.16 -1.32 -0.15
N GLN A 61 14.42 -2.63 -0.19
CA GLN A 61 13.82 -3.54 -1.18
C GLN A 61 12.30 -3.71 -0.96
N THR A 62 11.85 -3.75 0.30
CA THR A 62 10.43 -3.86 0.64
C THR A 62 9.65 -2.62 0.20
N VAL A 63 10.27 -1.44 0.33
CA VAL A 63 9.58 -0.16 0.19
C VAL A 63 9.71 0.44 -1.21
N ASN A 64 10.76 0.13 -1.96
CA ASN A 64 11.07 0.78 -3.23
C ASN A 64 11.03 -0.18 -4.43
N GLY A 65 10.64 0.32 -5.60
CA GLY A 65 10.62 -0.42 -6.86
C GLY A 65 9.23 -0.90 -7.28
N GLU A 66 9.14 -1.57 -8.42
CA GLU A 66 7.87 -1.93 -9.07
C GLU A 66 7.11 -3.07 -8.37
N GLN A 67 7.82 -3.90 -7.60
CA GLN A 67 7.24 -5.00 -6.81
C GLN A 67 7.24 -4.68 -5.30
N SER A 68 7.36 -3.41 -4.95
CA SER A 68 7.40 -2.95 -3.56
C SER A 68 6.02 -2.81 -2.94
N LEU A 69 6.01 -2.60 -1.63
CA LEU A 69 4.78 -2.35 -0.90
C LEU A 69 4.12 -1.01 -1.29
N LEU A 70 4.91 0.03 -1.63
CA LEU A 70 4.38 1.28 -2.19
C LEU A 70 3.72 1.05 -3.56
N ALA A 71 4.32 0.21 -4.41
CA ALA A 71 3.74 -0.15 -5.69
C ALA A 71 2.46 -0.99 -5.53
N GLY A 72 2.42 -1.91 -4.56
CA GLY A 72 1.22 -2.69 -4.23
C GLY A 72 0.05 -1.83 -3.78
N ILE A 73 0.29 -0.84 -2.92
CA ILE A 73 -0.75 0.12 -2.50
C ILE A 73 -1.26 0.92 -3.72
N ALA A 74 -0.36 1.43 -4.56
CA ALA A 74 -0.73 2.15 -5.77
C ALA A 74 -1.52 1.26 -6.75
N LEU A 75 -1.14 0.00 -6.91
CA LEU A 75 -1.86 -0.99 -7.72
C LEU A 75 -3.31 -1.15 -7.24
N MET A 76 -3.55 -1.25 -5.93
CA MET A 76 -4.92 -1.38 -5.40
C MET A 76 -5.79 -0.16 -5.72
N GLY A 77 -5.25 1.05 -5.59
CA GLY A 77 -5.97 2.25 -5.98
C GLY A 77 -6.21 2.31 -7.50
N ASN A 78 -5.26 1.86 -8.31
CA ASN A 78 -5.43 1.76 -9.76
C ASN A 78 -6.46 0.70 -10.18
N ALA A 79 -6.56 -0.42 -9.47
CA ALA A 79 -7.59 -1.43 -9.68
C ALA A 79 -8.99 -0.87 -9.35
N CYS A 80 -9.13 -0.09 -8.27
CA CYS A 80 -10.37 0.60 -7.94
C CYS A 80 -10.74 1.63 -9.02
N ALA A 81 -9.78 2.39 -9.54
CA ALA A 81 -10.01 3.30 -10.68
C ALA A 81 -10.53 2.54 -11.91
N LYS A 82 -9.91 1.39 -12.21
CA LYS A 82 -10.32 0.54 -13.33
C LYS A 82 -11.75 0.02 -13.15
N MET A 83 -12.11 -0.43 -11.94
CA MET A 83 -13.49 -0.80 -11.61
C MET A 83 -14.46 0.36 -11.83
N ALA A 84 -14.10 1.58 -11.38
CA ALA A 84 -14.92 2.77 -11.59
C ALA A 84 -15.14 3.07 -13.07
N GLU A 85 -14.09 3.00 -13.91
CA GLU A 85 -14.21 3.20 -15.37
C GLU A 85 -15.13 2.17 -16.03
N LEU A 86 -15.00 0.89 -15.66
CA LEU A 86 -15.78 -0.19 -16.26
C LEU A 86 -17.26 -0.13 -15.84
N LEU A 87 -17.53 0.12 -14.56
CA LEU A 87 -18.90 0.25 -14.05
C LEU A 87 -19.60 1.50 -14.61
N ASP A 88 -18.88 2.61 -14.77
CA ASP A 88 -19.40 3.82 -15.43
C ASP A 88 -19.74 3.56 -16.90
N ALA A 89 -18.90 2.79 -17.61
CA ALA A 89 -19.18 2.37 -18.97
C ALA A 89 -20.44 1.48 -19.06
N SER A 90 -20.62 0.55 -18.11
CA SER A 90 -21.85 -0.24 -18.01
C SER A 90 -23.08 0.64 -17.78
N ALA A 91 -22.99 1.64 -16.90
CA ALA A 91 -24.06 2.61 -16.68
C ALA A 91 -24.43 3.36 -17.97
N LEU A 92 -23.44 3.86 -18.71
CA LEU A 92 -23.64 4.53 -19.99
C LEU A 92 -24.29 3.60 -21.03
N ASN A 93 -23.82 2.36 -21.13
CA ASN A 93 -24.38 1.38 -22.06
C ASN A 93 -25.85 1.07 -21.75
N HIS A 94 -26.20 0.78 -20.49
CA HIS A 94 -27.60 0.55 -20.10
C HIS A 94 -28.47 1.79 -20.28
N SER A 95 -27.94 2.99 -20.02
CA SER A 95 -28.68 4.24 -20.25
C SER A 95 -28.99 4.46 -21.73
N ASN A 96 -28.01 4.24 -22.61
CA ASN A 96 -28.19 4.33 -24.05
C ASN A 96 -29.20 3.28 -24.56
N VAL A 97 -29.17 2.05 -24.01
CA VAL A 97 -30.15 1.01 -24.33
C VAL A 97 -31.56 1.41 -23.91
N ASN A 98 -31.75 1.86 -22.67
CA ASN A 98 -33.04 2.28 -22.14
C ASN A 98 -33.62 3.45 -22.96
N SER A 99 -32.78 4.38 -23.39
CA SER A 99 -33.19 5.55 -24.19
C SER A 99 -33.67 5.13 -25.60
N ALA A 100 -32.92 4.25 -26.27
CA ALA A 100 -33.28 3.77 -27.60
C ALA A 100 -34.58 2.95 -27.61
N ILE A 101 -34.79 2.11 -26.60
CA ILE A 101 -36.04 1.34 -26.42
C ILE A 101 -37.20 2.29 -26.17
N GLY A 102 -37.04 3.27 -25.28
CA GLY A 102 -38.10 4.24 -24.96
C GLY A 102 -38.54 5.09 -26.16
N LEU A 103 -37.63 5.36 -27.09
CA LEU A 103 -37.91 6.13 -28.30
C LEU A 103 -38.33 5.27 -29.50
N CYS A 104 -38.25 3.93 -29.41
CA CYS A 104 -38.46 3.00 -30.53
C CYS A 104 -37.63 3.33 -31.79
N THR A 105 -36.46 3.94 -31.62
CA THR A 105 -35.58 4.35 -32.73
C THR A 105 -34.16 3.84 -32.53
N PRO A 106 -33.41 3.55 -33.61
CA PRO A 106 -31.96 3.43 -33.52
C PRO A 106 -31.39 4.69 -32.87
N ALA A 107 -30.62 4.53 -31.80
CA ALA A 107 -29.93 5.64 -31.15
C ALA A 107 -28.42 5.46 -31.30
N THR A 108 -27.75 6.52 -31.72
CA THR A 108 -26.29 6.61 -31.58
C THR A 108 -25.96 6.73 -30.09
N PRO A 109 -25.01 5.94 -29.56
CA PRO A 109 -24.57 6.07 -28.18
C PRO A 109 -24.13 7.49 -27.88
N THR A 110 -24.53 7.97 -26.71
CA THR A 110 -24.13 9.28 -26.18
C THR A 110 -23.38 9.10 -24.85
N GLY A 111 -22.60 10.11 -24.47
CA GLY A 111 -21.75 10.09 -23.27
C GLY A 111 -20.26 9.92 -23.60
N ASN A 112 -19.42 10.08 -22.58
CA ASN A 112 -17.97 9.94 -22.68
C ASN A 112 -17.50 8.90 -21.68
N LEU A 113 -16.68 7.95 -22.14
CA LEU A 113 -16.03 7.00 -21.25
C LEU A 113 -15.04 7.73 -20.36
N LYS A 114 -15.12 7.49 -19.05
CA LYS A 114 -14.12 7.96 -18.09
C LYS A 114 -12.77 7.28 -18.35
N ARG A 115 -11.72 8.06 -18.17
CA ARG A 115 -10.35 7.59 -18.06
C ARG A 115 -9.71 8.31 -16.88
N LEU A 116 -9.39 7.57 -15.84
CA LEU A 116 -8.84 8.10 -14.60
C LEU A 116 -7.31 8.04 -14.64
N ASP A 117 -6.70 9.02 -13.99
CA ASP A 117 -5.25 9.06 -13.83
C ASP A 117 -4.79 7.92 -12.93
N LYS A 118 -3.61 7.38 -13.22
CA LYS A 118 -3.01 6.33 -12.41
C LYS A 118 -2.24 6.93 -11.25
N ILE A 119 -2.34 6.30 -10.09
CA ILE A 119 -1.43 6.49 -8.97
C ILE A 119 -0.05 5.98 -9.41
N PRO A 120 1.00 6.82 -9.40
CA PRO A 120 2.33 6.42 -9.81
C PRO A 120 3.01 5.57 -8.73
N THR A 121 3.99 4.77 -9.14
CA THR A 121 4.91 4.12 -8.21
C THR A 121 5.85 5.16 -7.62
N LEU A 122 5.96 5.19 -6.29
CA LEU A 122 6.82 6.11 -5.54
C LEU A 122 8.07 5.38 -5.01
N SER A 123 9.11 6.15 -4.68
CA SER A 123 10.35 5.65 -4.08
C SER A 123 10.74 6.50 -2.87
N ALA A 124 10.67 5.91 -1.68
CA ALA A 124 11.07 6.53 -0.42
C ALA A 124 12.57 6.85 -0.35
N GLY A 125 13.38 6.26 -1.23
CA GLY A 125 14.84 6.34 -1.19
C GLY A 125 15.42 5.44 -0.11
N SER A 126 16.70 5.65 0.21
CA SER A 126 17.41 4.75 1.12
C SER A 126 17.23 5.11 2.59
N SER A 127 17.02 4.08 3.41
CA SER A 127 17.05 4.13 4.87
C SER A 127 18.47 4.05 5.45
N PHE A 128 19.48 3.71 4.65
CA PHE A 128 20.87 3.55 5.10
C PHE A 128 21.48 4.85 5.66
N GLY A 129 22.22 4.71 6.76
CA GLY A 129 22.87 5.81 7.47
C GLY A 129 22.07 6.30 8.68
N GLY A 130 22.67 7.23 9.45
CA GLY A 130 22.06 7.79 10.63
C GLY A 130 22.60 9.18 10.99
N PRO A 131 22.29 9.70 12.20
CA PRO A 131 22.82 10.94 12.76
C PRO A 131 24.35 10.97 12.93
N GLY A 132 25.04 9.83 12.83
CA GLY A 132 26.47 9.72 13.08
C GLY A 132 26.81 9.48 14.56
N GLU A 133 28.11 9.48 14.84
CA GLU A 133 28.68 9.11 16.12
C GLU A 133 28.55 10.23 17.18
N PRO A 134 28.43 9.89 18.47
CA PRO A 134 28.39 10.89 19.54
C PRO A 134 29.76 11.59 19.69
N SER A 135 29.75 12.77 20.32
CA SER A 135 30.99 13.50 20.63
C SER A 135 31.97 12.65 21.44
N ASN A 136 33.25 12.72 21.10
CA ASN A 136 34.38 11.96 21.69
C ASN A 136 34.47 10.47 21.30
N TRP A 137 33.58 9.94 20.45
CA TRP A 137 33.69 8.56 19.96
C TRP A 137 35.02 8.26 19.27
N GLU A 138 35.59 9.24 18.55
CA GLU A 138 36.93 9.16 17.93
C GLU A 138 38.03 8.66 18.88
N ARG A 139 37.93 8.97 20.18
CA ARG A 139 38.92 8.55 21.19
C ARG A 139 38.85 7.07 21.53
N LEU A 140 37.73 6.41 21.21
CA LEU A 140 37.50 4.99 21.49
C LEU A 140 37.70 4.12 20.25
N LYS A 141 37.81 4.71 19.05
CA LYS A 141 37.88 3.98 17.78
C LYS A 141 39.02 2.98 17.70
N GLU A 142 40.18 3.31 18.27
CA GLU A 142 41.33 2.40 18.27
C GLU A 142 41.13 1.15 19.16
N PHE A 143 40.16 1.19 20.08
CA PHE A 143 39.92 0.13 21.06
C PHE A 143 38.72 -0.76 20.72
N ILE A 144 37.83 -0.35 19.81
CA ILE A 144 36.58 -1.06 19.46
C ILE A 144 36.77 -2.06 18.31
N GLU A 145 38.00 -2.52 18.09
CA GLU A 145 38.31 -3.62 17.16
C GLU A 145 37.80 -3.41 15.71
N GLY A 146 37.75 -2.14 15.26
CA GLY A 146 37.31 -1.78 13.92
C GLY A 146 35.79 -1.76 13.71
N GLU A 147 35.00 -1.96 14.77
CA GLU A 147 33.54 -1.87 14.69
C GLU A 147 33.08 -0.43 14.42
N ILE A 148 31.94 -0.30 13.73
CA ILE A 148 31.29 0.98 13.44
C ILE A 148 30.26 1.25 14.53
N PHE A 149 30.19 2.50 15.02
CA PHE A 149 29.17 2.88 15.98
C PHE A 149 27.76 2.65 15.40
N PRO A 150 26.83 2.05 16.17
CA PRO A 150 25.46 1.85 15.73
C PRO A 150 24.69 3.18 15.75
N ASP A 151 24.89 3.98 14.70
CA ASP A 151 24.34 5.32 14.56
C ASP A 151 22.90 5.33 14.06
N GLY A 152 22.18 4.20 14.07
CA GLY A 152 20.75 4.16 13.75
C GLY A 152 19.93 5.15 14.60
N ASP A 153 18.79 5.58 14.05
CA ASP A 153 17.88 6.57 14.65
C ASP A 153 16.57 5.88 15.06
N PRO A 154 16.44 5.42 16.33
CA PRO A 154 15.26 4.74 16.83
C PRO A 154 13.97 5.55 16.66
N ASP A 155 14.03 6.87 16.81
CA ASP A 155 12.84 7.71 16.77
C ASP A 155 12.31 7.83 15.33
N LYS A 156 13.22 7.90 14.34
CA LYS A 156 12.83 7.78 12.92
C LYS A 156 12.30 6.41 12.55
N LEU A 157 12.90 5.34 13.09
CA LEU A 157 12.44 3.97 12.88
C LEU A 157 11.02 3.79 13.43
N GLU A 158 10.76 4.22 14.66
CA GLU A 158 9.44 4.18 15.29
C GLU A 158 8.42 5.01 14.50
N LYS A 159 8.79 6.22 14.07
CA LYS A 159 7.95 7.06 13.20
C LYS A 159 7.62 6.40 11.85
N ALA A 160 8.57 5.68 11.26
CA ALA A 160 8.32 4.89 10.06
C ALA A 160 7.33 3.76 10.37
N GLY A 161 7.48 3.08 11.51
CA GLY A 161 6.55 2.07 12.00
C GLY A 161 5.12 2.61 12.14
N GLU A 162 4.95 3.77 12.77
CA GLU A 162 3.64 4.44 12.89
C GLU A 162 3.02 4.79 11.54
N ALA A 163 3.83 5.22 10.56
CA ALA A 163 3.35 5.52 9.21
C ALA A 163 2.81 4.25 8.52
N TRP A 164 3.50 3.13 8.64
CA TRP A 164 3.04 1.84 8.12
C TRP A 164 1.76 1.35 8.80
N THR A 165 1.65 1.47 10.13
CA THR A 165 0.42 1.11 10.86
C THR A 165 -0.77 1.99 10.45
N ARG A 166 -0.57 3.28 10.22
CA ARG A 166 -1.63 4.17 9.71
C ARG A 166 -2.06 3.78 8.31
N ALA A 167 -1.11 3.46 7.42
CA ALA A 167 -1.43 2.95 6.08
C ALA A 167 -2.24 1.65 6.16
N ALA A 168 -1.82 0.68 6.96
CA ALA A 168 -2.54 -0.58 7.17
C ALA A 168 -3.99 -0.35 7.63
N THR A 169 -4.19 0.57 8.58
CA THR A 169 -5.52 0.94 9.08
C THR A 169 -6.39 1.55 7.99
N SER A 170 -5.84 2.46 7.19
CA SER A 170 -6.55 3.08 6.07
C SER A 170 -6.96 2.05 5.01
N LEU A 171 -6.07 1.12 4.65
CA LEU A 171 -6.35 0.07 3.68
C LEU A 171 -7.49 -0.87 4.14
N ARG A 172 -7.52 -1.23 5.43
CA ARG A 172 -8.65 -2.02 6.00
C ARG A 172 -9.97 -1.26 5.99
N LYS A 173 -9.94 0.05 6.17
CA LYS A 173 -11.14 0.89 5.99
C LYS A 173 -11.61 0.86 4.53
N GLN A 174 -10.69 0.91 3.57
CA GLN A 174 -11.02 0.81 2.15
C GLN A 174 -11.53 -0.58 1.78
N GLN A 175 -11.00 -1.64 2.38
CA GLN A 175 -11.50 -2.99 2.23
C GLN A 175 -13.01 -3.08 2.57
N ASN A 176 -13.43 -2.54 3.73
CA ASN A 176 -14.85 -2.45 4.08
C ASN A 176 -15.66 -1.63 3.04
N THR A 177 -15.06 -0.55 2.53
CA THR A 177 -15.72 0.34 1.55
C THR A 177 -15.91 -0.36 0.20
N VAL A 178 -14.96 -1.18 -0.24
CA VAL A 178 -15.07 -1.99 -1.48
C VAL A 178 -16.22 -2.98 -1.39
N ARG A 179 -16.39 -3.65 -0.24
CA ARG A 179 -17.54 -4.53 0.00
C ARG A 179 -18.88 -3.81 -0.17
N SER A 180 -19.03 -2.62 0.42
CA SER A 180 -20.25 -1.81 0.26
C SER A 180 -20.39 -1.20 -1.14
N ALA A 181 -19.28 -0.89 -1.82
CA ALA A 181 -19.29 -0.26 -3.14
C ALA A 181 -19.93 -1.14 -4.22
N ILE A 182 -19.85 -2.47 -4.10
CA ILE A 182 -20.38 -3.40 -5.11
C ILE A 182 -21.83 -3.82 -4.84
N GLU A 183 -22.36 -3.61 -3.63
CA GLU A 183 -23.75 -3.96 -3.26
C GLU A 183 -24.83 -3.40 -4.20
N PRO A 184 -24.74 -2.16 -4.72
CA PRO A 184 -25.80 -1.59 -5.57
C PRO A 184 -26.12 -2.42 -6.82
N ILE A 185 -25.13 -3.13 -7.38
CA ILE A 185 -25.32 -3.91 -8.61
C ILE A 185 -25.75 -5.36 -8.35
N ALA A 186 -25.77 -5.82 -7.09
CA ALA A 186 -25.98 -7.24 -6.76
C ALA A 186 -27.35 -7.78 -7.18
N GLY A 187 -28.36 -6.91 -7.28
CA GLY A 187 -29.72 -7.27 -7.72
C GLY A 187 -29.98 -7.06 -9.22
N GLU A 188 -29.02 -6.51 -9.95
CA GLU A 188 -29.18 -6.20 -11.38
C GLU A 188 -29.01 -7.46 -12.23
N ARG A 189 -29.75 -7.57 -13.34
CA ARG A 189 -29.68 -8.74 -14.24
C ARG A 189 -28.87 -8.41 -15.49
N SER A 190 -27.54 -8.47 -15.37
CA SER A 190 -26.63 -8.25 -16.49
C SER A 190 -25.41 -9.15 -16.46
N ALA A 191 -24.80 -9.39 -17.64
CA ALA A 191 -23.67 -10.29 -17.80
C ALA A 191 -22.39 -9.82 -17.08
N GLU A 192 -22.26 -8.52 -16.82
CA GLU A 192 -21.13 -7.91 -16.13
C GLU A 192 -21.22 -7.94 -14.60
N VAL A 193 -22.37 -8.29 -14.02
CA VAL A 193 -22.58 -8.24 -12.56
C VAL A 193 -21.67 -9.22 -11.83
N VAL A 194 -21.68 -10.49 -12.24
CA VAL A 194 -20.86 -11.55 -11.61
C VAL A 194 -19.37 -11.24 -11.74
N PRO A 195 -18.82 -10.94 -12.94
CA PRO A 195 -17.42 -10.52 -13.07
C PRO A 195 -17.06 -9.32 -12.20
N ALA A 196 -17.93 -8.31 -12.09
CA ALA A 196 -17.67 -7.15 -11.25
C ALA A 196 -17.64 -7.50 -9.75
N GLN A 197 -18.50 -8.42 -9.29
CA GLN A 197 -18.48 -8.94 -7.93
C GLN A 197 -17.22 -9.74 -7.63
N ASP A 198 -16.79 -10.60 -8.56
CA ASP A 198 -15.56 -11.38 -8.41
C ASP A 198 -14.33 -10.46 -8.31
N GLN A 199 -14.25 -9.43 -9.16
CA GLN A 199 -13.16 -8.45 -9.11
C GLN A 199 -13.19 -7.60 -7.83
N ALA A 200 -14.37 -7.20 -7.34
CA ALA A 200 -14.50 -6.52 -6.06
C ALA A 200 -14.01 -7.40 -4.90
N SER A 201 -14.31 -8.70 -4.93
CA SER A 201 -13.85 -9.68 -3.93
C SER A 201 -12.33 -9.83 -3.93
N LEU A 202 -11.70 -9.91 -5.11
CA LEU A 202 -10.24 -9.93 -5.23
C LEU A 202 -9.61 -8.66 -4.67
N ILE A 203 -10.17 -7.49 -5.00
CA ILE A 203 -9.70 -6.20 -4.46
C ILE A 203 -9.82 -6.18 -2.93
N ASP A 204 -10.94 -6.64 -2.36
CA ASP A 204 -11.12 -6.75 -0.91
C ASP A 204 -10.01 -7.62 -0.27
N GLN A 205 -9.80 -8.82 -0.80
CA GLN A 205 -8.80 -9.76 -0.29
C GLN A 205 -7.38 -9.17 -0.34
N HIS A 206 -6.99 -8.58 -1.47
CA HIS A 206 -5.65 -8.03 -1.63
C HIS A 206 -5.41 -6.76 -0.79
N LEU A 207 -6.43 -5.92 -0.58
CA LEU A 207 -6.33 -4.82 0.39
C LEU A 207 -6.02 -5.33 1.79
N GLY A 208 -6.65 -6.44 2.21
CA GLY A 208 -6.36 -7.09 3.49
C GLY A 208 -4.92 -7.58 3.59
N GLY A 209 -4.44 -8.34 2.60
CA GLY A 209 -3.07 -8.87 2.58
C GLY A 209 -1.98 -7.79 2.51
N ILE A 210 -2.22 -6.72 1.77
CA ILE A 210 -1.28 -5.57 1.72
C ILE A 210 -1.30 -4.81 3.04
N ALA A 211 -2.45 -4.69 3.72
CA ALA A 211 -2.51 -4.12 5.06
C ALA A 211 -1.73 -4.95 6.10
N GLU A 212 -1.79 -6.27 6.02
CA GLU A 212 -0.98 -7.17 6.86
C GLU A 212 0.51 -7.01 6.59
N SER A 213 0.89 -6.85 5.33
CA SER A 213 2.27 -6.56 4.92
C SER A 213 2.76 -5.24 5.50
N CYS A 214 1.92 -4.20 5.50
CA CYS A 214 2.23 -2.92 6.15
C CYS A 214 2.46 -3.10 7.66
N ASP A 215 1.63 -3.88 8.36
CA ASP A 215 1.84 -4.14 9.79
C ASP A 215 3.11 -4.94 10.07
N ALA A 216 3.48 -5.87 9.19
CA ALA A 216 4.73 -6.60 9.30
C ALA A 216 5.94 -5.66 9.12
N THR A 217 5.89 -4.74 8.15
CA THR A 217 6.91 -3.70 7.99
C THR A 217 6.95 -2.74 9.20
N ALA A 218 5.80 -2.40 9.78
CA ALA A 218 5.75 -1.60 11.00
C ALA A 218 6.46 -2.29 12.19
N LYS A 219 6.18 -3.58 12.39
CA LYS A 219 6.83 -4.39 13.42
C LYS A 219 8.34 -4.48 13.21
N LEU A 220 8.77 -4.67 11.96
CA LEU A 220 10.18 -4.67 11.58
C LEU A 220 10.88 -3.37 12.01
N CYS A 221 10.31 -2.21 11.67
CA CYS A 221 10.85 -0.92 12.08
C CYS A 221 10.96 -0.78 13.61
N ASN A 222 9.89 -1.12 14.33
CA ASN A 222 9.84 -0.97 15.79
C ASN A 222 10.80 -1.93 16.52
N GLN A 223 10.91 -3.18 16.06
CA GLN A 223 11.86 -4.14 16.63
C GLN A 223 13.31 -3.69 16.41
N PHE A 224 13.63 -3.22 15.20
CA PHE A 224 14.98 -2.71 14.94
C PHE A 224 15.28 -1.44 15.74
N ALA A 225 14.31 -0.55 15.93
CA ALA A 225 14.45 0.62 16.81
C ALA A 225 14.82 0.22 18.25
N GLN A 226 14.16 -0.81 18.79
CA GLN A 226 14.45 -1.34 20.12
C GLN A 226 15.86 -1.91 20.23
N GLU A 227 16.31 -2.67 19.24
CA GLU A 227 17.66 -3.24 19.21
C GLU A 227 18.74 -2.15 19.13
N VAL A 228 18.53 -1.12 18.29
CA VAL A 228 19.45 0.03 18.19
C VAL A 228 19.49 0.80 19.52
N ARG A 229 18.33 1.11 20.11
CA ARG A 229 18.22 1.85 21.38
C ARG A 229 18.92 1.08 22.50
N GLY A 230 18.61 -0.20 22.67
CA GLY A 230 19.21 -1.05 23.69
C GLY A 230 20.72 -1.21 23.52
N THR A 231 21.21 -1.30 22.28
CA THR A 231 22.64 -1.33 21.99
C THR A 231 23.33 -0.02 22.37
N ARG A 232 22.75 1.11 21.98
CA ARG A 232 23.28 2.45 22.29
C ARG A 232 23.31 2.71 23.80
N ASP A 233 22.28 2.30 24.53
CA ASP A 233 22.23 2.44 25.99
C ASP A 233 23.34 1.62 26.67
N ARG A 234 23.54 0.37 26.25
CA ARG A 234 24.63 -0.48 26.76
C ARG A 234 26.02 0.11 26.48
N ILE A 235 26.22 0.67 25.28
CA ILE A 235 27.48 1.36 24.95
C ILE A 235 27.67 2.59 25.84
N ALA A 236 26.63 3.39 26.05
CA ALA A 236 26.71 4.57 26.91
C ALA A 236 27.06 4.20 28.36
N ASP A 237 26.52 3.09 28.88
CA ASP A 237 26.84 2.59 30.22
C ASP A 237 28.30 2.13 30.32
N LEU A 238 28.82 1.40 29.31
CA LEU A 238 30.23 0.99 29.25
C LEU A 238 31.18 2.19 29.20
N VAL A 239 30.84 3.23 28.44
CA VAL A 239 31.63 4.47 28.37
C VAL A 239 31.61 5.21 29.71
N ARG A 240 30.47 5.22 30.41
CA ARG A 240 30.34 5.81 31.75
C ARG A 240 31.16 5.04 32.78
N GLU A 241 31.14 3.71 32.74
CA GLU A 241 31.93 2.82 33.59
C GLU A 241 33.43 3.11 33.41
N LEU A 242 33.92 3.12 32.17
CA LEU A 242 35.32 3.46 31.86
C LEU A 242 35.69 4.85 32.39
N THR A 243 34.83 5.84 32.18
CA THR A 243 35.09 7.22 32.66
C THR A 243 35.23 7.25 34.18
N CYS A 244 34.35 6.58 34.91
CA CYS A 244 34.43 6.49 36.37
C CYS A 244 35.70 5.76 36.85
N GLU A 245 36.07 4.64 36.22
CA GLU A 245 37.28 3.89 36.57
C GLU A 245 38.56 4.72 36.37
N LEU A 246 38.65 5.44 35.23
CA LEU A 246 39.79 6.30 34.94
C LEU A 246 39.89 7.48 35.93
N LEU A 247 38.76 8.03 36.38
CA LEU A 247 38.73 9.08 37.40
C LEU A 247 39.21 8.59 38.76
N VAL A 248 38.81 7.37 39.18
CA VAL A 248 39.28 6.76 40.45
C VAL A 248 40.77 6.47 40.39
N ALA A 249 41.28 6.00 39.25
CA ALA A 249 42.71 5.73 39.07
C ALA A 249 43.58 7.00 39.13
N ALA A 250 43.01 8.18 38.88
CA ALA A 250 43.70 9.46 38.94
C ALA A 250 43.92 10.02 40.37
N ALA A 251 43.63 9.23 41.44
CA ALA A 251 43.71 9.62 42.85
C ALA A 251 45.10 10.02 43.40
N VAL A 252 46.12 10.17 42.55
CA VAL A 252 47.42 10.77 42.92
C VAL A 252 47.75 11.91 41.95
N GLY A 253 47.37 13.15 42.31
CA GLY A 253 48.15 14.35 41.95
C GLY A 253 47.63 15.34 40.88
N VAL A 254 46.44 15.22 40.29
CA VAL A 254 45.96 16.20 39.26
C VAL A 254 44.46 16.51 39.40
N ALA A 255 44.06 17.19 40.46
CA ALA A 255 42.64 17.43 40.77
C ALA A 255 41.95 18.55 39.95
N LEU A 256 42.64 19.27 39.05
CA LEU A 256 42.09 20.49 38.40
C LEU A 256 42.03 20.51 36.85
N MET A 257 42.48 19.49 36.13
CA MET A 257 42.59 19.56 34.65
C MET A 257 41.42 18.95 33.86
N LEU A 258 40.57 18.13 34.49
CA LEU A 258 39.78 17.12 33.76
C LEU A 258 38.51 17.63 33.07
N VAL A 259 38.02 18.84 33.40
CA VAL A 259 36.77 19.37 32.83
C VAL A 259 36.98 20.05 31.47
N THR A 260 38.23 20.38 31.11
CA THR A 260 38.56 21.05 29.84
C THR A 260 39.51 20.27 28.91
N SER A 261 40.23 19.23 29.39
CA SER A 261 41.17 18.41 28.58
C SER A 261 41.14 16.88 28.84
N GLY A 262 40.22 16.37 29.66
CA GLY A 262 40.51 15.30 30.63
C GLY A 262 40.54 13.80 30.26
N LEU A 263 40.08 13.33 29.10
CA LEU A 263 40.19 11.89 28.80
C LEU A 263 41.54 11.53 28.17
N SER A 264 42.08 12.42 27.33
CA SER A 264 43.28 12.17 26.55
C SER A 264 44.54 12.02 27.41
N SER A 265 44.64 12.74 28.52
CA SER A 265 45.76 12.59 29.47
C SER A 265 45.70 11.27 30.26
N LEU A 266 44.49 10.75 30.52
CA LEU A 266 44.31 9.48 31.24
C LEU A 266 44.60 8.28 30.33
N LEU A 267 44.18 8.37 29.06
CA LEU A 267 44.47 7.36 28.03
C LEU A 267 45.96 7.30 27.63
N ALA A 268 46.77 8.31 27.96
CA ALA A 268 48.22 8.27 27.73
C ALA A 268 48.98 7.37 28.71
N THR A 269 48.33 6.87 29.77
CA THR A 269 48.94 5.95 30.75
C THR A 269 48.73 4.50 30.35
N ALA A 270 49.66 3.60 30.68
CA ALA A 270 49.53 2.17 30.39
C ALA A 270 48.26 1.55 31.02
N ALA A 271 47.89 1.97 32.24
CA ALA A 271 46.66 1.53 32.90
C ALA A 271 45.41 2.05 32.18
N GLY A 272 45.43 3.31 31.71
CA GLY A 272 44.33 3.91 30.95
C GLY A 272 44.11 3.23 29.60
N VAL A 273 45.20 2.96 28.85
CA VAL A 273 45.15 2.16 27.62
C VAL A 273 44.56 0.78 27.90
N ALA A 274 45.05 0.06 28.91
CA ALA A 274 44.55 -1.28 29.23
C ALA A 274 43.05 -1.30 29.54
N LYS A 275 42.55 -0.32 30.32
CA LYS A 275 41.12 -0.18 30.63
C LYS A 275 40.29 0.21 29.40
N ALA A 276 40.81 1.09 28.55
CA ALA A 276 40.17 1.47 27.30
C ALA A 276 40.10 0.30 26.32
N THR A 277 41.17 -0.49 26.17
CA THR A 277 41.17 -1.72 25.37
C THR A 277 40.15 -2.73 25.90
N GLN A 278 40.11 -2.96 27.22
CA GLN A 278 39.13 -3.89 27.82
C GLN A 278 37.68 -3.44 27.58
N THR A 279 37.41 -2.15 27.77
CA THR A 279 36.07 -1.59 27.54
C THR A 279 35.73 -1.59 26.04
N GLY A 280 36.70 -1.26 25.19
CA GLY A 280 36.56 -1.29 23.73
C GLY A 280 36.18 -2.68 23.21
N ALA A 281 36.81 -3.74 23.72
CA ALA A 281 36.44 -5.12 23.40
C ALA A 281 35.00 -5.46 23.84
N ARG A 282 34.56 -4.98 25.02
CA ARG A 282 33.16 -5.14 25.49
C ARG A 282 32.18 -4.40 24.57
N ILE A 283 32.51 -3.17 24.17
CA ILE A 283 31.73 -2.37 23.22
C ILE A 283 31.64 -3.10 21.87
N ALA A 284 32.75 -3.60 21.34
CA ALA A 284 32.78 -4.36 20.09
C ALA A 284 31.88 -5.60 20.18
N GLY A 285 31.91 -6.33 21.31
CA GLY A 285 31.02 -7.45 21.58
C GLY A 285 29.53 -7.06 21.56
N VAL A 286 29.18 -5.89 22.12
CA VAL A 286 27.81 -5.35 22.09
C VAL A 286 27.37 -5.01 20.65
N ILE A 287 28.24 -4.43 19.84
CA ILE A 287 27.94 -4.11 18.43
C ILE A 287 27.74 -5.39 17.61
N ARG A 288 28.59 -6.40 17.78
CA ARG A 288 28.44 -7.70 17.10
C ARG A 288 27.15 -8.42 17.52
N ALA A 289 26.73 -8.26 18.77
CA ALA A 289 25.45 -8.80 19.22
C ALA A 289 24.27 -8.16 18.47
N LEU A 290 24.31 -6.85 18.18
CA LEU A 290 23.31 -6.18 17.35
C LEU A 290 23.25 -6.77 15.94
N VAL A 291 24.40 -7.00 15.29
CA VAL A 291 24.49 -7.65 13.98
C VAL A 291 23.87 -9.05 14.01
N THR A 292 24.02 -9.78 15.11
CA THR A 292 23.42 -11.11 15.26
C THR A 292 21.91 -11.01 15.51
N ALA A 293 21.46 -10.02 16.28
CA ALA A 293 20.06 -9.80 16.62
C ALA A 293 19.20 -9.34 15.43
N VAL A 294 19.81 -8.69 14.42
CA VAL A 294 19.07 -8.25 13.22
C VAL A 294 18.55 -9.42 12.39
N GLY A 295 19.21 -10.58 12.43
CA GLY A 295 18.83 -11.75 11.64
C GLY A 295 17.38 -12.19 11.89
N PRO A 296 16.99 -12.51 13.14
CA PRO A 296 15.60 -12.79 13.51
C PRO A 296 14.60 -11.70 13.13
N VAL A 297 14.98 -10.42 13.29
CA VAL A 297 14.14 -9.25 12.94
C VAL A 297 13.82 -9.22 11.45
N LEU A 298 14.75 -9.64 10.60
CA LEU A 298 14.60 -9.62 9.14
C LEU A 298 13.92 -10.86 8.54
N ARG A 299 13.78 -11.96 9.30
CA ARG A 299 13.13 -13.20 8.79
C ARG A 299 11.76 -12.94 8.16
N PRO A 300 10.90 -12.06 8.72
CA PRO A 300 9.60 -11.80 8.13
C PRO A 300 9.61 -11.12 6.76
N VAL A 301 10.72 -10.48 6.39
CA VAL A 301 10.80 -9.69 5.16
C VAL A 301 10.68 -10.57 3.91
N ALA A 302 11.08 -11.84 3.99
CA ALA A 302 11.06 -12.75 2.84
C ALA A 302 9.66 -12.94 2.21
N TYR A 303 8.60 -12.81 3.00
CA TYR A 303 7.21 -13.03 2.58
C TYR A 303 6.35 -11.76 2.64
N VAL A 304 6.92 -10.62 3.04
CA VAL A 304 6.16 -9.35 3.18
C VAL A 304 5.65 -8.81 1.84
N LEU A 305 6.20 -9.29 0.73
CA LEU A 305 5.80 -8.90 -0.62
C LEU A 305 4.92 -9.94 -1.32
N ASP A 306 4.67 -11.12 -0.72
CA ASP A 306 3.83 -12.16 -1.33
C ASP A 306 2.43 -11.64 -1.68
N PRO A 307 1.76 -10.84 -0.81
CA PRO A 307 0.45 -10.27 -1.16
C PRO A 307 0.51 -9.29 -2.34
N VAL A 308 1.62 -8.57 -2.52
CA VAL A 308 1.84 -7.66 -3.65
C VAL A 308 1.97 -8.46 -4.94
N GLY A 309 2.76 -9.55 -4.91
CA GLY A 309 2.93 -10.45 -6.05
C GLY A 309 1.61 -11.13 -6.45
N ALA A 310 0.84 -11.62 -5.47
CA ALA A 310 -0.47 -12.20 -5.71
C ALA A 310 -1.44 -11.19 -6.34
N ALA A 311 -1.53 -9.98 -5.77
CA ALA A 311 -2.39 -8.91 -6.31
C ALA A 311 -2.02 -8.55 -7.76
N ALA A 312 -0.73 -8.47 -8.07
CA ALA A 312 -0.27 -8.18 -9.43
C ALA A 312 -0.65 -9.28 -10.44
N GLY A 313 -0.64 -10.55 -10.02
CA GLY A 313 -1.07 -11.68 -10.84
C GLY A 313 -2.59 -11.69 -11.06
N ASP A 314 -3.35 -11.65 -9.96
CA ASP A 314 -4.80 -11.83 -9.98
C ASP A 314 -5.53 -10.65 -10.62
N LEU A 315 -5.03 -9.41 -10.45
CA LEU A 315 -5.62 -8.20 -11.03
C LEU A 315 -5.11 -7.88 -12.44
N GLY A 316 -4.21 -8.70 -13.00
CA GLY A 316 -3.62 -8.47 -14.33
C GLY A 316 -4.67 -8.35 -15.44
N ALA A 317 -5.68 -9.22 -15.43
CA ALA A 317 -6.79 -9.21 -16.39
C ALA A 317 -7.66 -7.95 -16.25
N LEU A 318 -7.97 -7.54 -15.01
CA LEU A 318 -8.69 -6.30 -14.74
C LEU A 318 -7.91 -5.10 -15.26
N MET A 319 -6.62 -5.00 -14.95
CA MET A 319 -5.77 -3.90 -15.37
C MET A 319 -5.59 -3.80 -16.89
N GLY A 320 -5.67 -4.92 -17.61
CA GLY A 320 -5.69 -4.98 -19.07
C GLY A 320 -7.04 -4.62 -19.71
N SER A 321 -8.12 -4.58 -18.91
CA SER A 321 -9.46 -4.34 -19.42
C SER A 321 -9.68 -2.88 -19.85
N ARG A 322 -10.54 -2.72 -20.87
CA ARG A 322 -10.88 -1.43 -21.46
C ARG A 322 -12.39 -1.25 -21.50
N ALA A 323 -12.86 -0.11 -21.02
CA ALA A 323 -14.23 0.33 -21.23
C ALA A 323 -14.52 0.48 -22.73
N ALA A 324 -15.73 0.09 -23.14
CA ALA A 324 -16.23 0.25 -24.50
C ALA A 324 -17.69 0.71 -24.46
N MET A 325 -18.07 1.59 -25.39
CA MET A 325 -19.47 1.94 -25.64
C MET A 325 -20.03 1.10 -26.78
N PHE A 326 -21.22 0.56 -26.60
CA PHE A 326 -21.88 -0.26 -27.62
C PHE A 326 -23.02 0.52 -28.29
N GLY A 327 -23.02 0.52 -29.63
CA GLY A 327 -24.11 1.05 -30.44
C GLY A 327 -25.21 0.02 -30.70
N MET A 328 -26.46 0.45 -30.64
CA MET A 328 -27.58 -0.36 -31.14
C MET A 328 -28.00 0.11 -32.52
N ASN A 329 -27.71 -0.69 -33.54
CA ASN A 329 -28.31 -0.53 -34.85
C ASN A 329 -29.63 -1.32 -34.89
N MET A 330 -30.72 -0.69 -34.47
CA MET A 330 -32.07 -1.23 -34.64
C MET A 330 -32.52 -1.04 -36.09
N SER A 331 -31.78 -1.63 -37.04
CA SER A 331 -32.23 -1.70 -38.43
C SER A 331 -33.62 -2.35 -38.43
N LYS A 332 -34.60 -1.68 -39.06
CA LYS A 332 -35.99 -2.16 -39.21
C LYS A 332 -36.11 -3.58 -39.80
N GLY A 333 -35.02 -4.18 -40.28
CA GLY A 333 -34.99 -5.49 -40.91
C GLY A 333 -34.63 -6.69 -40.02
N SER A 334 -34.06 -6.55 -38.81
CA SER A 334 -33.43 -7.71 -38.14
C SER A 334 -34.16 -8.28 -36.92
N VAL A 335 -35.17 -7.61 -36.35
CA VAL A 335 -35.99 -8.22 -35.29
C VAL A 335 -37.46 -7.83 -35.46
N ARG A 336 -38.30 -8.81 -35.83
CA ARG A 336 -39.77 -8.86 -35.64
C ARG A 336 -40.69 -8.04 -36.57
N ALA A 337 -40.54 -8.21 -37.89
CA ALA A 337 -41.72 -8.17 -38.77
C ALA A 337 -42.22 -9.60 -39.06
N ALA A 338 -41.34 -10.50 -39.52
CA ALA A 338 -41.70 -11.88 -39.85
C ALA A 338 -42.01 -12.75 -38.63
N GLU A 339 -41.23 -12.63 -37.55
CA GLU A 339 -41.51 -13.36 -36.29
C GLU A 339 -42.73 -12.83 -35.54
N LEU A 340 -43.04 -11.53 -35.65
CA LEU A 340 -44.24 -10.94 -35.08
C LEU A 340 -45.48 -11.31 -35.92
N ALA A 341 -45.36 -11.34 -37.24
CA ALA A 341 -46.42 -11.80 -38.16
C ALA A 341 -46.73 -13.30 -37.98
N ALA A 342 -45.70 -14.15 -37.86
CA ALA A 342 -45.87 -15.58 -37.59
C ALA A 342 -46.40 -15.85 -36.16
N ALA A 343 -46.13 -14.97 -35.20
CA ALA A 343 -46.72 -15.02 -33.87
C ALA A 343 -48.18 -14.55 -33.87
N LEU A 344 -48.53 -13.55 -34.68
CA LEU A 344 -49.90 -13.04 -34.86
C LEU A 344 -50.81 -14.05 -35.58
N GLU A 345 -50.31 -14.82 -36.55
CA GLU A 345 -51.07 -15.91 -37.21
C GLU A 345 -51.40 -17.08 -36.28
N ARG A 346 -50.69 -17.23 -35.15
CA ARG A 346 -50.90 -18.29 -34.15
C ARG A 346 -51.84 -17.89 -33.02
N ILE A 347 -52.37 -16.66 -33.04
CA ILE A 347 -53.30 -16.16 -32.04
C ILE A 347 -54.73 -16.50 -32.49
N PRO A 348 -55.53 -17.24 -31.71
CA PRO A 348 -56.90 -17.53 -32.08
C PRO A 348 -57.76 -16.24 -32.08
N ALA A 349 -58.73 -16.17 -32.99
CA ALA A 349 -59.45 -14.95 -33.37
C ALA A 349 -60.08 -14.12 -32.23
N TRP A 350 -60.26 -14.70 -31.04
CA TRP A 350 -60.80 -14.02 -29.86
C TRP A 350 -59.83 -13.03 -29.19
N ALA A 351 -58.54 -13.03 -29.56
CA ALA A 351 -57.53 -12.14 -28.98
C ALA A 351 -57.17 -10.92 -29.87
N HIS A 352 -57.95 -10.65 -30.92
CA HIS A 352 -57.81 -9.43 -31.72
C HIS A 352 -58.48 -8.19 -31.11
N ASP A 353 -59.33 -8.35 -30.10
CA ASP A 353 -60.02 -7.23 -29.47
C ASP A 353 -59.26 -6.75 -28.23
N GLY A 354 -58.41 -5.73 -28.38
CA GLY A 354 -58.17 -4.82 -27.25
C GLY A 354 -56.79 -4.18 -27.06
N ALA A 355 -55.74 -4.47 -27.82
CA ALA A 355 -54.49 -3.73 -27.63
C ALA A 355 -53.59 -3.72 -28.86
N CYS A 356 -53.19 -2.50 -29.25
CA CYS A 356 -52.18 -2.17 -30.25
C CYS A 356 -52.64 -2.01 -31.71
N GLN A 357 -53.67 -1.19 -31.95
CA GLN A 357 -53.91 -0.60 -33.28
C GLN A 357 -53.83 0.94 -33.32
N ASP A 358 -53.96 1.65 -32.19
CA ASP A 358 -54.14 3.11 -32.24
C ASP A 358 -52.88 3.98 -32.15
N VAL A 359 -51.67 3.42 -32.06
CA VAL A 359 -50.43 4.23 -31.93
C VAL A 359 -49.61 4.32 -33.22
N CYS A 360 -49.97 3.56 -34.28
CA CYS A 360 -49.21 3.58 -35.55
C CYS A 360 -49.92 4.27 -36.74
N VAL A 361 -51.06 4.94 -36.56
CA VAL A 361 -51.81 5.58 -37.68
C VAL A 361 -51.90 7.11 -37.57
N ARG A 362 -51.08 7.76 -36.75
CA ARG A 362 -50.91 9.23 -36.82
C ARG A 362 -49.43 9.66 -36.82
N THR A 363 -48.75 9.30 -37.91
CA THR A 363 -47.73 10.12 -38.57
C THR A 363 -47.88 9.92 -40.06
#